data_AF-A0A7S4HCH6-F1
#
_entry.id   AF-A0A7S4HCH6-F1
#
_cell.length_a   1.000
_cell.length_b   1.000
_cell.length_c   1.000
_cell.angle_alpha   90.00
_cell.angle_beta   90.00
_cell.angle_gamma   90.00
#
_symmetry.space_group_name_H-M   'P 1'
#
loop_
_entity.id
_entity.type
_entity.pdbx_description
1 polymer ?
#
loop_
_entity_poly.entity_id
_entity_poly.type
_entity_poly.pdbx_seq_one_letter_code
_entity_poly.pdbx_strand_id
1 'polypeptide(L)'
;AYLHTHTHTPPLLPDLWRQAARTETLERELATATAALWAATAPLEAQLAEQAEQAAYLRSALAAAEGRAERAREAHARAQEHADAQLAQVRSRLVARTEQLLRFDHGGSTSDGGGSGGGGGDGGGSGNGVSGANRRPTAAEVAAEIADELRREREAHRCAVCLERPQETVLLPCSHSVLCASCTAHVERASGRCPLCRATIESSIRIFK
;
A
#
# COMPACT_ATOMS: atom_id res chain seq x y z
N ALA A 1 45.25 64.56 -66.95
CA ALA A 1 45.16 63.77 -65.72
C ALA A 1 44.94 64.73 -64.55
N TYR A 2 43.69 64.90 -64.13
CA TYR A 2 43.31 65.78 -63.01
C TYR A 2 43.18 64.89 -61.77
N LEU A 3 44.18 64.90 -60.89
CA LEU A 3 44.11 64.19 -59.61
C LEU A 3 43.40 65.11 -58.62
N HIS A 4 42.09 64.91 -58.42
CA HIS A 4 41.38 65.50 -57.30
C HIS A 4 41.85 64.82 -56.01
N THR A 5 42.78 65.46 -55.32
CA THR A 5 43.12 65.10 -53.94
C THR A 5 41.99 65.58 -53.03
N HIS A 6 41.10 64.66 -52.63
CA HIS A 6 40.18 64.89 -51.53
C HIS A 6 41.00 65.11 -50.25
N THR A 7 41.10 66.36 -49.82
CA THR A 7 41.64 66.72 -48.51
C THR A 7 40.61 66.35 -47.46
N HIS A 8 40.73 65.15 -46.89
CA HIS A 8 40.08 64.83 -45.62
C HIS A 8 40.70 65.75 -44.55
N THR A 9 39.96 66.78 -44.16
CA THR A 9 40.32 67.64 -43.03
C THR A 9 40.29 66.80 -41.75
N PRO A 10 41.41 66.67 -41.01
CA PRO A 10 41.41 65.94 -39.75
C PRO A 10 40.54 66.69 -38.73
N PRO A 11 39.74 65.97 -37.92
CA PRO A 11 38.88 66.61 -36.92
C PRO A 11 39.72 67.43 -35.94
N LEU A 12 39.25 68.64 -35.64
CA LEU A 12 39.90 69.51 -34.67
C LEU A 12 39.82 68.88 -33.28
N LEU A 13 40.88 68.97 -32.46
CA LEU A 13 40.95 68.42 -31.10
C LEU A 13 39.62 68.53 -30.29
N PRO A 14 38.89 69.66 -30.28
CA PRO A 14 37.63 69.81 -29.55
C PRO A 14 36.51 68.83 -29.96
N ASP A 15 36.48 68.38 -31.21
CA ASP A 15 35.47 67.43 -31.69
C ASP A 15 35.79 65.99 -31.29
N LEU A 16 37.07 65.64 -31.20
CA LEU A 16 37.52 64.36 -30.66
C LEU A 16 37.19 64.24 -29.16
N TRP A 17 37.38 65.32 -28.39
CA TRP A 17 36.97 65.36 -26.97
C TRP A 17 35.46 65.21 -26.79
N ARG A 18 34.65 65.85 -27.65
CA ARG A 18 33.18 65.69 -27.63
C ARG A 18 32.74 64.28 -27.99
N GLN A 19 33.40 63.65 -28.97
CA GLN A 19 33.12 62.26 -29.34
C GLN A 19 33.50 61.31 -28.20
N ALA A 20 34.67 61.48 -27.59
CA ALA A 20 35.11 60.68 -26.44
C ALA A 20 34.16 60.82 -25.23
N ALA A 21 33.70 62.04 -24.93
CA ALA A 21 32.73 62.26 -23.85
C ALA A 21 31.36 61.59 -24.13
N ARG A 22 30.93 61.57 -25.41
CA ARG A 22 29.70 60.88 -25.81
C ARG A 22 29.82 59.36 -25.69
N THR A 23 30.95 58.77 -26.11
CA THR A 23 31.17 57.33 -25.97
C THR A 23 31.21 56.92 -24.51
N GLU A 24 31.87 57.69 -23.65
CA GLU A 24 31.91 57.40 -22.21
C GLU A 24 30.51 57.50 -21.55
N THR A 25 29.67 58.43 -22.03
CA THR A 25 28.28 58.55 -21.56
C THR A 25 27.45 57.33 -21.99
N LEU A 26 27.55 56.92 -23.26
CA LEU A 26 26.85 55.75 -23.78
C LEU A 26 27.32 54.45 -23.10
N GLU A 27 28.60 54.32 -22.79
CA GLU A 27 29.15 53.19 -22.04
C GLU A 27 28.55 53.11 -20.63
N ARG A 28 28.41 54.26 -19.95
CA ARG A 28 27.74 54.33 -18.63
C ARG A 28 26.26 53.97 -18.73
N GLU A 29 25.55 54.49 -19.73
CA GLU A 29 24.13 54.16 -19.96
C GLU A 29 23.93 52.67 -20.29
N LEU A 30 24.83 52.08 -21.09
CA LEU A 30 24.81 50.65 -21.38
C LEU A 30 25.10 49.82 -20.13
N ALA A 31 26.05 50.25 -19.30
CA ALA A 31 26.38 49.58 -18.05
C ALA A 31 25.19 49.62 -17.06
N THR A 32 24.51 50.75 -16.92
CA THR A 32 23.31 50.84 -16.07
C THR A 32 22.15 50.04 -16.62
N ALA A 33 21.94 50.05 -17.94
CA ALA A 33 20.89 49.25 -18.59
C ALA A 33 21.13 47.74 -18.44
N THR A 34 22.36 47.27 -18.63
CA THR A 34 22.70 45.85 -18.46
C THR A 34 22.60 45.42 -16.99
N ALA A 35 23.01 46.27 -16.04
CA ALA A 35 22.82 46.02 -14.61
C ALA A 35 21.33 45.95 -14.23
N ALA A 36 20.49 46.85 -14.77
CA ALA A 36 19.05 46.84 -14.53
C ALA A 36 18.37 45.59 -15.13
N LEU A 37 18.78 45.19 -16.34
CA LEU A 37 18.32 43.95 -16.95
C LEU A 37 18.68 42.73 -16.12
N TRP A 38 19.95 42.62 -15.69
CA TRP A 38 20.38 41.52 -14.83
C TRP A 38 19.63 41.50 -13.49
N ALA A 39 19.45 42.66 -12.85
CA ALA A 39 18.68 42.77 -11.61
C ALA A 39 17.21 42.35 -11.77
N ALA A 40 16.63 42.54 -12.95
CA ALA A 40 15.27 42.09 -13.26
C ALA A 40 15.20 40.59 -13.63
N THR A 41 16.20 40.05 -14.34
CA THR A 41 16.17 38.66 -14.83
C THR A 41 16.69 37.64 -13.81
N ALA A 42 17.70 37.98 -13.02
CA ALA A 42 18.28 37.09 -12.02
C ALA A 42 17.26 36.50 -11.01
N PRO A 43 16.32 37.27 -10.43
CA PRO A 43 15.32 36.68 -9.52
C PRO A 43 14.32 35.79 -10.27
N LEU A 44 13.99 36.09 -11.53
CA LEU A 44 13.10 35.26 -12.35
C LEU A 44 13.77 33.92 -12.71
N GLU A 45 15.07 33.95 -13.02
CA GLU A 45 15.87 32.73 -13.26
C GLU A 45 15.95 31.86 -12.01
N ALA A 46 16.15 32.46 -10.83
CA ALA A 46 16.14 31.75 -9.56
C ALA A 46 14.77 31.12 -9.26
N GLN A 47 13.67 31.86 -9.49
CA GLN A 47 12.31 31.34 -9.35
C GLN A 47 12.06 30.17 -10.31
N LEU A 48 12.49 30.27 -11.57
CA LEU A 48 12.33 29.19 -12.54
C LEU A 48 13.09 27.92 -12.12
N ALA A 49 14.31 28.08 -11.58
CA ALA A 49 15.09 26.96 -11.05
C ALA A 49 14.38 26.29 -9.88
N GLU A 50 13.87 27.06 -8.91
CA GLU A 50 13.10 26.52 -7.78
C GLU A 50 11.83 25.78 -8.25
N GLN A 51 11.09 26.35 -9.20
CA GLN A 51 9.92 25.70 -9.78
C GLN A 51 10.29 24.40 -10.51
N ALA A 52 11.44 24.35 -11.19
CA ALA A 52 11.92 23.14 -11.85
C ALA A 52 12.27 22.03 -10.85
N GLU A 53 12.89 22.38 -9.72
CA GLU A 53 13.19 21.45 -8.62
C GLU A 53 11.91 20.92 -7.96
N GLN A 54 10.97 21.82 -7.64
CA GLN A 54 9.66 21.45 -7.10
C GLN A 54 8.90 20.50 -8.05
N ALA A 55 8.91 20.80 -9.35
CA ALA A 55 8.28 19.94 -10.36
C ALA A 55 8.98 18.58 -10.47
N ALA A 56 10.31 18.52 -10.35
CA ALA A 56 11.06 17.26 -10.33
C ALA A 56 10.72 16.41 -9.09
N TYR A 57 10.59 17.04 -7.92
CA TYR A 57 10.15 16.39 -6.70
C TYR A 57 8.73 15.81 -6.83
N LEU A 58 7.77 16.60 -7.34
CA LEU A 58 6.39 16.13 -7.52
C LEU A 58 6.30 14.97 -8.51
N ARG A 59 7.08 15.00 -9.60
CA ARG A 59 7.17 13.88 -10.56
C ARG A 59 7.69 12.60 -9.91
N SER A 60 8.75 12.69 -9.10
CA SER A 60 9.29 11.51 -8.41
C SER A 60 8.32 10.97 -7.35
N ALA A 61 7.64 11.85 -6.62
CA ALA A 61 6.61 11.47 -5.66
C ALA A 61 5.41 10.77 -6.32
N LEU A 62 4.96 11.27 -7.49
CA LEU A 62 3.90 10.65 -8.29
C LEU A 62 4.31 9.26 -8.77
N ALA A 63 5.50 9.12 -9.37
CA ALA A 63 6.01 7.82 -9.82
C ALA A 63 6.12 6.82 -8.66
N ALA A 64 6.54 7.26 -7.47
CA ALA A 64 6.57 6.41 -6.28
C ALA A 64 5.16 6.01 -5.81
N ALA A 65 4.17 6.90 -5.92
CA ALA A 65 2.78 6.62 -5.57
C ALA A 65 2.13 5.64 -6.55
N GLU A 66 2.34 5.84 -7.85
CA GLU A 66 1.92 4.91 -8.91
C GLU A 66 2.52 3.53 -8.70
N GLY A 67 3.82 3.44 -8.41
CA GLY A 67 4.48 2.18 -8.09
C GLY A 67 3.92 1.49 -6.84
N ARG A 68 3.49 2.24 -5.81
CA ARG A 68 2.79 1.66 -4.65
C ARG A 68 1.40 1.14 -5.02
N ALA A 69 0.67 1.88 -5.83
CA ALA A 69 -0.67 1.48 -6.30
C ALA A 69 -0.61 0.21 -7.15
N GLU A 70 0.37 0.10 -8.04
CA GLU A 70 0.53 -1.09 -8.88
C GLU A 70 0.87 -2.34 -8.04
N ARG A 71 1.82 -2.23 -7.10
CA ARG A 71 2.13 -3.33 -6.18
C ARG A 71 0.92 -3.76 -5.35
N ALA A 72 0.07 -2.82 -4.95
CA ALA A 72 -1.17 -3.14 -4.24
C ALA A 72 -2.17 -3.90 -5.13
N ARG A 73 -2.31 -3.50 -6.40
CA ARG A 73 -3.16 -4.21 -7.38
C ARG A 73 -2.65 -5.63 -7.64
N GLU A 74 -1.36 -5.80 -7.86
CA GLU A 74 -0.76 -7.12 -8.04
C GLU A 74 -0.94 -8.01 -6.81
N ALA A 75 -0.75 -7.47 -5.60
CA ALA A 75 -0.97 -8.21 -4.37
C ALA A 75 -2.44 -8.65 -4.22
N HIS A 76 -3.39 -7.77 -4.56
CA HIS A 76 -4.81 -8.10 -4.56
C HIS A 76 -5.14 -9.19 -5.59
N ALA A 77 -4.61 -9.08 -6.81
CA ALA A 77 -4.81 -10.08 -7.86
C ALA A 77 -4.30 -11.47 -7.43
N ARG A 78 -3.10 -11.54 -6.84
CA ARG A 78 -2.54 -12.80 -6.29
C ARG A 78 -3.40 -13.37 -5.16
N ALA A 79 -3.93 -12.51 -4.29
CA ALA A 79 -4.83 -12.95 -3.22
C ALA A 79 -6.14 -13.52 -3.78
N GLN A 80 -6.69 -12.90 -4.83
CA GLN A 80 -7.89 -13.40 -5.53
C GLN A 80 -7.62 -14.76 -6.19
N GLU A 81 -6.51 -14.92 -6.91
CA GLU A 81 -6.13 -16.21 -7.51
C GLU A 81 -6.01 -17.31 -6.45
N HIS A 82 -5.45 -17.01 -5.28
CA HIS A 82 -5.36 -17.97 -4.19
C HIS A 82 -6.73 -18.36 -3.65
N ALA A 83 -7.62 -17.38 -3.45
CA ALA A 83 -8.99 -17.63 -3.01
C ALA A 83 -9.77 -18.48 -4.03
N ASP A 84 -9.64 -18.16 -5.33
CA ASP A 84 -10.29 -18.92 -6.41
C ASP A 84 -9.77 -20.36 -6.48
N ALA A 85 -8.46 -20.57 -6.29
CA ALA A 85 -7.87 -21.90 -6.23
C ALA A 85 -8.42 -22.71 -5.05
N GLN A 86 -8.56 -22.09 -3.87
CA GLN A 86 -9.16 -22.72 -2.70
C GLN A 86 -10.63 -23.09 -2.96
N LEU A 87 -11.41 -22.17 -3.55
CA LEU A 87 -12.82 -22.42 -3.91
C LEU A 87 -12.94 -23.56 -4.93
N ALA A 88 -12.08 -23.59 -5.95
CA ALA A 88 -12.03 -24.66 -6.94
C ALA A 88 -11.72 -26.02 -6.29
N GLN A 89 -10.81 -26.05 -5.30
CA GLN A 89 -10.48 -27.26 -4.54
C GLN A 89 -11.66 -27.73 -3.67
N VAL A 90 -12.34 -26.82 -2.97
CA VAL A 90 -13.53 -27.17 -2.19
C VAL A 90 -14.64 -27.70 -3.10
N ARG A 91 -14.87 -27.03 -4.24
CA ARG A 91 -15.86 -27.46 -5.24
C ARG A 91 -15.54 -28.86 -5.76
N SER A 92 -14.30 -29.17 -6.12
CA SER A 92 -13.94 -30.49 -6.63
C SER A 92 -14.14 -31.59 -5.60
N ARG A 93 -13.81 -31.34 -4.33
CA ARG A 93 -14.07 -32.27 -3.21
C ARG A 93 -15.58 -32.51 -3.02
N LEU A 94 -16.38 -31.45 -3.07
CA LEU A 94 -17.84 -31.56 -2.95
C LEU A 94 -18.43 -32.36 -4.10
N VAL A 95 -18.04 -32.07 -5.34
CA VAL A 95 -18.49 -32.80 -6.54
C VAL A 95 -18.13 -34.29 -6.44
N ALA A 96 -16.87 -34.61 -6.15
CA ALA A 96 -16.42 -35.99 -5.98
C ALA A 96 -17.21 -36.71 -4.87
N ARG A 97 -17.50 -36.02 -3.76
CA ARG A 97 -18.29 -36.59 -2.68
C ARG A 97 -19.75 -36.83 -3.09
N THR A 98 -20.35 -35.92 -3.85
CA THR A 98 -21.71 -36.10 -4.37
C THR A 98 -21.81 -37.25 -5.36
N GLU A 99 -20.83 -37.39 -6.27
CA GLU A 99 -20.78 -38.51 -7.22
C GLU A 99 -20.66 -39.86 -6.49
N GLN A 100 -19.85 -39.94 -5.44
CA GLN A 100 -19.76 -41.14 -4.61
C GLN A 100 -21.10 -41.52 -3.99
N LEU A 101 -21.87 -40.56 -3.47
CA LEU A 101 -23.18 -40.82 -2.86
C LEU A 101 -24.19 -41.29 -3.91
N LEU A 102 -24.24 -40.65 -5.07
CA LEU A 102 -25.14 -41.02 -6.16
C LEU A 102 -24.84 -42.40 -6.74
N ARG A 103 -23.58 -42.86 -6.70
CA ARG A 103 -23.20 -44.23 -7.12
C ARG A 103 -23.74 -45.33 -6.20
N PHE A 104 -24.10 -45.03 -4.94
CA PHE A 104 -24.68 -46.02 -4.03
C PHE A 104 -26.18 -46.30 -4.28
N ASP A 105 -26.88 -45.44 -5.01
CA ASP A 105 -28.32 -45.63 -5.29
C ASP A 105 -28.62 -46.65 -6.41
N HIS A 106 -27.60 -47.22 -7.06
CA HIS A 106 -27.79 -48.24 -8.14
C HIS A 106 -27.27 -49.64 -7.77
N GLY A 107 -27.00 -49.90 -6.48
CA GLY A 107 -26.50 -51.18 -5.98
C GLY A 107 -27.58 -52.12 -5.43
N GLY A 108 -28.76 -52.16 -6.07
CA GLY A 108 -29.80 -53.13 -5.79
C GLY A 108 -29.87 -54.21 -6.86
N SER A 109 -29.25 -55.36 -6.60
CA SER A 109 -29.39 -56.65 -7.29
C SER A 109 -28.65 -56.83 -8.62
N THR A 110 -27.53 -57.56 -8.60
CA THR A 110 -27.37 -58.79 -9.38
C THR A 110 -26.35 -59.72 -8.69
N SER A 111 -26.80 -60.93 -8.40
CA SER A 111 -25.95 -62.10 -8.23
C SER A 111 -25.24 -62.38 -9.56
N ASP A 112 -23.93 -62.66 -9.53
CA ASP A 112 -23.37 -63.93 -10.01
C ASP A 112 -21.85 -63.94 -9.84
N GLY A 113 -21.36 -65.12 -9.45
CA GLY A 113 -20.03 -65.33 -8.89
C GLY A 113 -18.89 -65.46 -9.89
N GLY A 114 -17.70 -65.60 -9.31
CA GLY A 114 -16.45 -65.93 -10.00
C GLY A 114 -15.24 -65.61 -9.14
N GLY A 115 -14.83 -66.55 -8.27
CA GLY A 115 -13.62 -66.42 -7.45
C GLY A 115 -12.35 -66.88 -8.18
N SER A 116 -11.17 -66.49 -7.67
CA SER A 116 -10.03 -67.38 -7.30
C SER A 116 -8.72 -66.61 -7.03
N GLY A 117 -8.01 -67.04 -5.97
CA GLY A 117 -6.56 -66.89 -5.71
C GLY A 117 -6.14 -65.58 -5.06
N GLY A 118 -5.42 -65.50 -3.94
CA GLY A 118 -4.58 -66.46 -3.23
C GLY A 118 -3.25 -65.76 -2.90
N GLY A 119 -2.87 -65.65 -1.62
CA GLY A 119 -1.57 -65.09 -1.21
C GLY A 119 -1.55 -64.63 0.24
N GLY A 120 -1.13 -65.53 1.13
CA GLY A 120 -0.81 -65.22 2.52
C GLY A 120 0.47 -64.39 2.63
N GLY A 121 0.52 -63.56 3.66
CA GLY A 121 1.65 -62.74 4.02
C GLY A 121 1.48 -62.25 5.45
N ASP A 122 2.06 -62.98 6.39
CA ASP A 122 2.10 -62.64 7.80
C ASP A 122 3.20 -61.59 8.00
N GLY A 123 2.78 -60.34 8.24
CA GLY A 123 3.68 -59.22 8.51
C GLY A 123 3.18 -58.42 9.70
N GLY A 124 3.66 -58.79 10.89
CA GLY A 124 3.40 -58.06 12.13
C GLY A 124 3.96 -56.64 12.06
N GLY A 125 3.07 -55.66 12.23
CA GLY A 125 3.41 -54.27 12.46
C GLY A 125 2.53 -53.68 13.54
N SER A 126 3.09 -53.44 14.72
CA SER A 126 2.50 -52.58 15.73
C SER A 126 2.45 -51.14 15.19
N GLY A 127 1.36 -50.80 14.52
CA GLY A 127 0.97 -49.43 14.25
C GLY A 127 -0.23 -49.10 15.14
N ASN A 128 -0.08 -48.13 16.02
CA ASN A 128 -1.18 -47.59 16.81
C ASN A 128 -2.17 -46.91 15.84
N GLY A 129 -3.09 -47.70 15.29
CA GLY A 129 -4.11 -47.25 14.37
C GLY A 129 -5.15 -46.46 15.13
N VAL A 130 -4.95 -45.14 15.23
CA VAL A 130 -6.08 -44.23 15.36
C VAL A 130 -6.92 -44.43 14.09
N SER A 131 -7.94 -45.27 14.21
CA SER A 131 -9.02 -45.44 13.24
C SER A 131 -9.67 -44.09 13.03
N GLY A 132 -9.08 -43.29 12.14
CA GLY A 132 -9.64 -42.06 11.61
C GLY A 132 -10.86 -42.42 10.78
N ALA A 133 -11.97 -42.67 11.46
CA ALA A 133 -13.27 -42.81 10.84
C ALA A 133 -13.53 -41.52 10.06
N ASN A 134 -13.50 -41.61 8.73
CA ASN A 134 -13.85 -40.54 7.81
C ASN A 134 -15.37 -40.30 7.86
N ARG A 135 -15.85 -39.86 9.03
CA ARG A 135 -17.26 -39.54 9.27
C ARG A 135 -17.49 -38.16 8.69
N ARG A 136 -18.43 -38.08 7.75
CA ARG A 136 -18.85 -36.80 7.16
C ARG A 136 -19.48 -35.96 8.27
N PRO A 137 -19.01 -34.73 8.52
CA PRO A 137 -19.63 -33.89 9.53
C PRO A 137 -21.05 -33.57 9.09
N THR A 138 -21.98 -33.71 10.02
CA THR A 138 -23.38 -33.34 9.81
C THR A 138 -23.49 -31.83 9.63
N ALA A 139 -24.57 -31.36 9.02
CA ALA A 139 -24.83 -29.92 8.90
C ALA A 139 -24.85 -29.22 10.27
N ALA A 140 -25.25 -29.94 11.33
CA ALA A 140 -25.20 -29.44 12.71
C ALA A 140 -23.77 -29.28 13.24
N GLU A 141 -22.86 -30.20 12.91
CA GLU A 141 -21.45 -30.13 13.31
C GLU A 141 -20.72 -28.97 12.58
N VAL A 142 -20.98 -28.78 11.28
CA VAL A 142 -20.43 -27.64 10.52
C VAL A 142 -21.00 -26.31 11.01
N ALA A 143 -22.30 -26.24 11.30
CA ALA A 143 -22.92 -25.04 11.86
C ALA A 143 -22.35 -24.71 13.25
N ALA A 144 -22.06 -25.72 14.07
CA ALA A 144 -21.42 -25.53 15.37
C ALA A 144 -19.98 -25.00 15.24
N GLU A 145 -19.22 -25.49 14.25
CA GLU A 145 -17.86 -25.02 13.96
C GLU A 145 -17.85 -23.55 13.51
N ILE A 146 -18.74 -23.18 12.57
CA ILE A 146 -18.90 -21.78 12.13
C ILE A 146 -19.35 -20.88 13.28
N ALA A 147 -20.27 -21.35 14.13
CA ALA A 147 -20.71 -20.60 15.30
C ALA A 147 -19.59 -20.42 16.33
N ASP A 148 -18.71 -21.41 16.50
CA ASP A 148 -17.56 -21.31 17.39
C ASP A 148 -16.51 -20.35 16.85
N GLU A 149 -16.23 -20.38 15.54
CA GLU A 149 -15.32 -19.42 14.90
C GLU A 149 -15.84 -17.99 15.02
N LEU A 150 -17.13 -17.75 14.77
CA LEU A 150 -17.75 -16.44 14.94
C LEU A 150 -17.72 -15.96 16.40
N ARG A 151 -17.83 -16.89 17.36
CA ARG A 151 -17.69 -16.57 18.79
C ARG A 151 -16.25 -16.16 19.11
N ARG A 152 -15.25 -16.90 18.63
CA ARG A 152 -13.83 -16.61 18.82
C ARG A 152 -13.44 -15.25 18.24
N GLU A 153 -13.89 -14.95 17.03
CA GLU A 153 -13.70 -13.64 16.39
C GLU A 153 -14.32 -12.50 17.21
N ARG A 154 -15.56 -12.70 17.68
CA ARG A 154 -16.22 -11.73 18.57
C ARG A 154 -15.52 -11.56 19.91
N GLU A 155 -14.90 -12.60 20.45
CA GLU A 155 -14.14 -12.57 21.71
C GLU A 155 -12.76 -11.92 21.53
N ALA A 156 -12.08 -12.19 20.41
CA ALA A 156 -10.79 -11.62 20.06
C ALA A 156 -10.85 -10.08 19.91
N HIS A 157 -12.00 -9.56 19.50
CA HIS A 157 -12.23 -8.13 19.33
C HIS A 157 -12.90 -7.44 20.53
N ARG A 158 -12.89 -8.05 21.72
CA ARG A 158 -13.40 -7.39 22.93
C ARG A 158 -12.36 -6.51 23.59
N CYS A 159 -12.85 -5.50 24.28
CA CYS A 159 -12.04 -4.60 25.09
C CYS A 159 -11.29 -5.41 26.17
N ALA A 160 -9.97 -5.23 26.25
CA ALA A 160 -9.10 -5.93 27.18
C ALA A 160 -9.37 -5.60 28.66
N VAL A 161 -10.20 -4.59 28.95
CA VAL A 161 -10.54 -4.15 30.31
C VAL A 161 -11.89 -4.69 30.75
N CYS A 162 -12.96 -4.48 29.97
CA CYS A 162 -14.29 -4.93 30.37
C CYS A 162 -14.69 -6.31 29.82
N LEU A 163 -13.98 -6.83 28.81
CA LEU A 163 -14.24 -8.13 28.16
C LEU A 163 -15.67 -8.31 27.63
N GLU A 164 -16.40 -7.20 27.47
CA GLU A 164 -17.83 -7.19 27.16
C GLU A 164 -18.10 -6.42 25.87
N ARG A 165 -17.56 -5.20 25.76
CA ARG A 165 -17.77 -4.32 24.60
C ARG A 165 -16.67 -4.51 23.55
N PRO A 166 -16.97 -4.28 22.26
CA PRO A 166 -15.98 -4.37 21.21
C PRO A 166 -14.90 -3.28 21.34
N GLN A 167 -13.75 -3.54 20.73
CA GLN A 167 -12.68 -2.55 20.57
C GLN A 167 -13.12 -1.49 19.56
N GLU A 168 -13.32 -0.27 20.04
CA GLU A 168 -13.87 0.85 19.27
C GLU A 168 -12.94 2.05 19.22
N THR A 169 -11.74 1.95 19.81
CA THR A 169 -10.83 3.09 19.89
C THR A 169 -9.39 2.70 19.61
N VAL A 170 -8.70 3.56 18.86
CA VAL A 170 -7.26 3.48 18.61
C VAL A 170 -6.54 4.50 19.48
N LEU A 171 -5.48 4.06 20.17
CA LEU A 171 -4.69 4.90 21.07
C LEU A 171 -3.47 5.49 20.35
N LEU A 172 -3.27 6.81 20.40
CA LEU A 172 -2.12 7.50 19.79
C LEU A 172 -1.07 7.86 20.83
N PRO A 173 0.24 7.80 20.49
CA PRO A 173 0.80 7.52 19.17
C PRO A 173 0.98 6.02 18.84
N CYS A 174 0.73 5.12 19.80
CA CYS A 174 1.09 3.70 19.64
C CYS A 174 0.23 2.88 18.67
N SER A 175 -0.88 3.42 18.17
CA SER A 175 -1.83 2.79 17.22
C SER A 175 -2.51 1.49 17.69
N HIS A 176 -2.44 1.15 18.98
CA HIS A 176 -3.09 -0.06 19.49
C HIS A 176 -4.61 0.14 19.68
N SER A 177 -5.39 -0.82 19.19
CA SER A 177 -6.85 -0.90 19.36
C SER A 177 -7.20 -2.01 20.36
N VAL A 178 -7.29 -1.69 21.65
CA VAL A 178 -7.56 -2.68 22.71
C VAL A 178 -8.68 -2.31 23.67
N LEU A 179 -9.25 -1.11 23.52
CA LEU A 179 -10.24 -0.58 24.43
C LEU A 179 -11.55 -0.23 23.70
N CYS A 180 -12.65 -0.30 24.45
CA CYS A 180 -13.92 0.31 24.06
C CYS A 180 -13.93 1.78 24.50
N ALA A 181 -14.80 2.60 23.92
CA ALA A 181 -14.87 4.03 24.20
C ALA A 181 -14.98 4.39 25.69
N SER A 182 -15.75 3.63 26.48
CA SER A 182 -15.90 3.89 27.92
C SER A 182 -14.68 3.51 28.76
N CYS A 183 -13.97 2.45 28.38
CA CYS A 183 -12.74 2.03 29.05
C CYS A 183 -11.55 2.93 28.67
N THR A 184 -11.52 3.45 27.44
CA THR A 184 -10.50 4.41 27.00
C THR A 184 -10.52 5.66 27.86
N ALA A 185 -11.69 6.26 28.08
CA ALA A 185 -11.82 7.44 28.94
C ALA A 185 -11.41 7.16 30.40
N HIS A 186 -11.63 5.95 30.91
CA HIS A 186 -11.15 5.57 32.25
C HIS A 186 -9.63 5.42 32.31
N VAL A 187 -9.04 4.74 31.33
CA VAL A 187 -7.60 4.49 31.27
C VAL A 187 -6.83 5.80 31.06
N GLU A 188 -7.32 6.71 30.23
CA GLU A 188 -6.76 8.05 30.03
C GLU A 188 -6.69 8.84 31.34
N ARG A 189 -7.74 8.77 32.19
CA ARG A 189 -7.76 9.47 33.49
C ARG A 189 -6.96 8.77 34.58
N ALA A 190 -6.89 7.44 34.55
CA ALA A 190 -6.27 6.65 35.62
C ALA A 190 -4.76 6.49 35.43
N SER A 191 -4.34 5.87 34.32
CA SER A 191 -2.92 5.55 34.08
C SER A 191 -2.30 6.37 32.94
N GLY A 192 -3.12 6.87 32.02
CA GLY A 192 -2.67 7.59 30.82
C GLY A 192 -1.77 6.75 29.91
N ARG A 193 -1.80 5.41 30.02
CA ARG A 193 -0.89 4.50 29.30
C ARG A 193 -1.62 3.37 28.61
N CYS A 194 -1.14 2.99 27.43
CA CYS A 194 -1.65 1.86 26.66
C CYS A 194 -1.49 0.54 27.43
N PRO A 195 -2.55 -0.28 27.61
CA PRO A 195 -2.45 -1.57 28.29
C PRO A 195 -1.55 -2.60 27.59
N LEU A 196 -1.34 -2.49 26.26
CA LEU A 196 -0.47 -3.41 25.52
C LEU A 196 1.00 -3.02 25.59
N CYS A 197 1.32 -1.79 25.17
CA CYS A 197 2.71 -1.37 24.96
C CYS A 197 3.22 -0.37 26.01
N ARG A 198 2.37 0.03 26.96
CA ARG A 198 2.67 0.98 28.05
C ARG A 198 3.08 2.38 27.61
N ALA A 199 2.99 2.70 26.30
CA ALA A 199 3.19 4.04 25.77
C ALA A 199 2.15 5.01 26.36
N THR A 200 2.55 6.27 26.55
CA THR A 200 1.65 7.35 26.99
C THR A 200 0.58 7.61 25.93
N ILE A 201 -0.67 7.76 26.35
CA ILE A 201 -1.81 8.07 25.48
C ILE A 201 -1.88 9.60 25.36
N GLU A 202 -1.66 10.12 24.16
CA GLU A 202 -1.80 11.55 23.86
C GLU A 202 -3.21 11.91 23.40
N SER A 203 -3.81 11.02 22.61
CA SER A 203 -5.18 11.15 22.12
C SER A 203 -5.73 9.79 21.71
N SER A 204 -7.05 9.69 21.57
CA SER A 204 -7.73 8.48 21.09
C SER A 204 -8.72 8.81 19.98
N ILE A 205 -8.79 7.93 18.98
CA ILE A 205 -9.73 8.05 17.85
C ILE A 205 -10.74 6.92 17.94
N ARG A 206 -12.03 7.24 17.81
CA ARG A 206 -13.10 6.26 17.75
C ARG A 206 -13.24 5.70 16.34
N ILE A 207 -13.26 4.38 16.23
CA ILE A 207 -13.48 3.63 14.99
C ILE A 207 -14.87 2.98 15.05
N PHE A 208 -15.62 3.09 13.95
CA PHE A 208 -16.89 2.38 13.76
C PHE A 208 -16.62 1.25 12.75
N LYS A 209 -16.88 0.01 13.15
CA LYS A 209 -16.75 -1.20 12.31
C LYS A 209 -18.12 -1.76 12.00
#